data_AF-A0A850QJI5-F1
#
_entry.id   AF-A0A850QJI5-F1
#
_cell.length_a   1.000
_cell.length_b   1.000
_cell.length_c   1.000
_cell.angle_alpha   90.00
_cell.angle_beta   90.00
_cell.angle_gamma   90.00
#
_symmetry.space_group_name_H-M   'P 1'
#
loop_
_entity.id
_entity.type
_entity.pdbx_description
1 polymer ?
#
loop_
_entity_poly.entity_id
_entity_poly.type
_entity_poly.pdbx_seq_one_letter_code
_entity_poly.pdbx_strand_id
1 'polypeptide(L)' 'DFAIINTTYASSLNLTPEKDGLFVEDKESPYVNLIVARTDNVNAENVQKFVKSYQSDTVYNSAKDIFKGGVVKGW' A
#
# COMPACT_ATOMS: atom_id res chain seq x y z
N ASP A 1 18.64 -7.40 20.17
CA ASP A 1 17.50 -8.08 19.52
C ASP A 1 16.69 -7.09 18.70
N PHE A 2 16.10 -7.53 17.58
CA PHE A 2 15.23 -6.73 16.71
C PHE A 2 14.08 -7.59 16.15
N ALA A 3 13.06 -6.94 15.58
CA ALA A 3 11.91 -7.59 14.96
C ALA A 3 11.70 -7.08 13.53
N ILE A 4 11.15 -7.94 12.66
CA ILE A 4 10.71 -7.57 11.31
C ILE A 4 9.19 -7.42 11.36
N ILE A 5 8.70 -6.22 11.03
CA ILE A 5 7.30 -5.83 11.20
C ILE A 5 6.77 -5.31 9.86
N ASN A 6 5.60 -5.80 9.44
CA ASN A 6 4.93 -5.27 8.24
C ASN A 6 4.43 -3.83 8.49
N THR A 7 4.53 -2.97 7.47
CA THR A 7 4.18 -1.54 7.54
C THR A 7 2.76 -1.28 8.03
N THR A 8 1.79 -2.16 7.74
CA THR A 8 0.40 -2.01 8.22
C THR A 8 0.31 -2.07 9.75
N TYR A 9 1.07 -2.95 10.40
CA TYR A 9 1.11 -3.07 11.86
C TYR A 9 2.00 -2.01 12.51
N ALA A 10 3.08 -1.60 11.85
CA ALA A 10 3.93 -0.52 12.35
C ALA A 10 3.17 0.82 12.39
N SER A 11 2.40 1.10 11.33
CA SER A 11 1.66 2.35 11.18
C SER A 11 0.59 2.55 12.26
N SER A 12 -0.07 1.49 12.74
CA SER A 12 -1.07 1.59 13.82
C SER A 12 -0.45 1.95 15.17
N LEU A 13 0.85 1.72 15.34
CA LEU A 13 1.64 2.10 16.51
C LEU A 13 2.36 3.45 16.31
N ASN A 14 2.04 4.19 15.23
CA ASN A 14 2.70 5.43 14.82
C ASN A 14 4.20 5.26 14.52
N LEU A 15 4.63 4.07 14.13
CA LEU A 15 5.98 3.80 13.64
C LEU A 15 6.02 3.92 12.12
N THR A 16 7.06 4.55 11.57
CA THR A 16 7.27 4.59 10.11
C THR A 16 8.62 3.98 9.74
N PRO A 17 8.74 3.24 8.60
CA PRO A 17 10.01 2.67 8.19
C PRO A 17 11.12 3.71 8.03
N GLU A 18 10.78 4.87 7.46
CA GLU A 18 11.74 5.95 7.17
C GLU A 18 12.28 6.64 8.44
N LYS A 19 11.53 6.61 9.55
CA LYS A 19 11.90 7.27 10.80
C LYS A 19 12.47 6.29 11.84
N ASP A 20 11.83 5.14 11.99
CA ASP A 20 12.06 4.22 13.12
C ASP A 20 12.72 2.90 12.66
N GLY A 21 12.85 2.67 11.35
CA GLY A 21 13.47 1.47 10.79
C GLY A 21 14.99 1.46 10.92
N LEU A 22 15.55 0.35 11.40
CA LEU A 22 17.01 0.11 11.40
C LEU A 22 17.51 -0.35 10.02
N PHE A 23 16.73 -1.21 9.38
CA PHE A 23 16.91 -1.66 8.00
C PHE A 23 15.55 -1.65 7.33
N VAL A 24 15.46 -1.03 6.16
CA VAL A 24 14.22 -0.86 5.41
C VAL A 24 14.41 -1.48 4.03
N GLU A 25 13.42 -2.23 3.56
CA GLU A 25 13.42 -2.78 2.22
C GLU A 25 13.43 -1.67 1.17
N ASP A 26 14.08 -1.92 0.03
CA ASP A 26 14.03 -0.99 -1.10
C ASP A 26 12.59 -0.82 -1.60
N LYS A 27 12.30 0.36 -2.16
CA LYS A 27 11.03 0.66 -2.82
C LYS A 27 10.82 -0.21 -4.06
N GLU A 28 11.90 -0.68 -4.70
CA GLU A 28 11.84 -1.70 -5.74
C GLU A 28 11.77 -3.10 -5.12
N SER A 29 10.55 -3.59 -4.88
CA SER A 29 10.28 -4.84 -4.19
C SER A 29 9.15 -5.64 -4.86
N PRO A 30 9.20 -6.99 -4.86
CA PRO A 30 8.14 -7.82 -5.44
C PRO A 30 6.84 -7.83 -4.60
N TYR A 31 6.78 -7.14 -3.46
CA TYR A 31 5.68 -7.23 -2.49
C TYR A 31 4.60 -6.14 -2.65
N VAL A 32 4.27 -5.79 -3.88
CA VAL A 32 3.16 -4.87 -4.17
C VAL A 32 1.84 -5.49 -3.68
N ASN A 33 1.07 -4.74 -2.89
CA ASN A 33 -0.26 -5.17 -2.46
C ASN A 33 -1.23 -5.19 -3.65
N LEU A 34 -2.05 -6.23 -3.74
CA LEU A 34 -2.95 -6.47 -4.87
C LEU A 34 -4.41 -6.29 -4.48
N ILE A 35 -5.21 -5.73 -5.40
CA ILE A 35 -6.67 -5.86 -5.36
C ILE A 35 -7.01 -7.22 -5.97
N VAL A 36 -7.68 -8.07 -5.19
CA VAL A 36 -8.08 -9.42 -5.62
C VAL A 36 -9.60 -9.53 -5.71
N ALA A 37 -10.07 -10.27 -6.72
CA ALA A 37 -11.47 -10.56 -6.97
C ALA A 37 -11.66 -12.07 -7.18
N ARG A 38 -12.90 -12.56 -7.12
CA ARG A 38 -13.19 -13.95 -7.47
C ARG A 38 -13.13 -14.12 -8.99
N THR A 39 -12.83 -15.32 -9.45
CA THR A 39 -12.71 -15.61 -10.89
C THR A 39 -14.00 -15.31 -11.66
N ASP A 40 -15.16 -15.52 -11.04
CA ASP A 40 -16.47 -15.30 -11.64
C ASP A 40 -16.87 -13.82 -11.74
N ASN A 41 -16.20 -12.93 -10.98
CA ASN A 41 -16.57 -11.52 -10.90
C ASN A 41 -15.43 -10.53 -11.21
N VAL A 42 -14.25 -11.03 -11.59
CA VAL A 42 -13.08 -10.19 -11.91
C VAL A 42 -13.37 -9.13 -12.99
N ASN A 43 -14.31 -9.43 -13.91
CA ASN A 43 -14.72 -8.54 -14.99
C ASN A 43 -16.02 -7.76 -14.71
N ALA A 44 -16.59 -7.89 -13.50
CA ALA A 44 -17.82 -7.18 -13.16
C ALA A 44 -17.60 -5.66 -13.18
N GLU A 45 -18.60 -4.91 -13.66
CA GLU A 45 -18.48 -3.46 -13.88
C GLU A 45 -18.12 -2.71 -12.58
N ASN A 46 -18.67 -3.13 -11.44
CA ASN A 46 -18.35 -2.57 -10.14
C ASN A 46 -16.89 -2.81 -9.72
N VAL A 47 -16.32 -3.99 -10.02
CA VAL A 47 -14.90 -4.30 -9.74
C VAL A 47 -14.00 -3.41 -10.59
N GLN A 48 -14.28 -3.29 -11.90
CA GLN A 48 -13.48 -2.43 -12.77
C GLN A 48 -13.58 -0.95 -12.39
N LYS A 49 -14.77 -0.46 -12.01
CA LYS A 49 -14.95 0.90 -11.49
C LYS A 49 -14.12 1.11 -10.22
N PHE A 50 -14.15 0.17 -9.28
CA PHE A 50 -13.36 0.25 -8.05
C PHE A 50 -11.86 0.35 -8.33
N VAL A 51 -11.31 -0.53 -9.18
CA VAL A 51 -9.88 -0.50 -9.53
C VAL A 51 -9.50 0.85 -10.15
N LYS A 52 -10.28 1.36 -11.10
CA LYS A 52 -10.03 2.68 -11.72
C LYS A 52 -10.09 3.82 -10.71
N SER A 53 -11.05 3.80 -9.80
CA SER A 53 -11.16 4.82 -8.75
C SER A 53 -10.00 4.76 -7.75
N TYR A 54 -9.59 3.56 -7.35
CA TYR A 54 -8.45 3.34 -6.46
C TYR A 54 -7.14 3.81 -7.11
N GLN A 55 -6.97 3.52 -8.40
CA GLN A 55 -5.77 3.86 -9.18
C GLN A 55 -5.74 5.31 -9.68
N SER A 56 -6.40 6.23 -8.97
CA SER A 56 -6.46 7.65 -9.31
C SER A 56 -5.39 8.48 -8.61
N ASP A 57 -5.04 9.63 -9.21
CA ASP A 57 -4.10 10.58 -8.61
C ASP A 57 -4.63 11.13 -7.28
N THR A 58 -5.94 11.31 -7.16
CA THR A 58 -6.58 11.74 -5.91
C THR A 58 -6.29 10.77 -4.78
N VAL A 59 -6.49 9.46 -5.00
CA VAL A 59 -6.23 8.43 -3.98
C VAL A 59 -4.74 8.37 -3.66
N TYR A 60 -3.87 8.43 -4.67
CA TYR A 60 -2.43 8.41 -4.46
C TYR A 60 -1.93 9.60 -3.63
N ASN A 61 -2.42 10.80 -3.92
CA ASN A 61 -2.06 12.01 -3.17
C ASN A 61 -2.58 11.95 -1.73
N SER A 62 -3.85 11.53 -1.52
CA SER A 62 -4.37 11.34 -0.16
C SER A 62 -3.59 10.29 0.63
N ALA A 63 -3.16 9.20 -0.03
CA ALA A 63 -2.34 8.17 0.62
C ALA A 63 -0.97 8.72 1.06
N LYS A 64 -0.33 9.59 0.26
CA LYS A 64 0.93 10.24 0.66
C LYS A 64 0.77 11.07 1.93
N ASP A 65 -0.33 11.80 2.06
CA ASP A 65 -0.59 12.65 3.22
C ASP A 65 -0.87 11.80 4.47
N ILE A 66 -1.69 10.76 4.34
CA ILE A 66 -2.08 9.87 5.45
C ILE A 66 -0.87 9.06 5.94
N PHE A 67 -0.10 8.48 5.02
CA PHE A 67 1.03 7.60 5.33
C PHE A 67 2.38 8.34 5.39
N LYS A 68 2.36 9.68 5.30
CA LYS A 68 3.54 10.55 5.45
C LYS A 68 4.73 10.13 4.58
N GLY A 69 4.48 9.74 3.34
CA GLY A 69 5.52 9.28 2.41
C GLY A 69 5.84 7.78 2.46
N GLY A 70 5.34 7.05 3.46
CA GLY A 70 5.51 5.59 3.59
C GLY A 70 4.71 4.74 2.58
N VAL A 71 4.17 5.35 1.52
CA VAL A 71 3.40 4.66 0.47
C VAL A 71 4.14 4.76 -0.88
N VAL A 72 4.23 3.62 -1.56
CA VAL A 72 4.79 3.51 -2.92
C VAL A 72 3.66 3.09 -3.87
N LYS A 73 3.59 3.72 -5.04
CA LYS A 73 2.58 3.43 -6.05
C LYS A 73 2.87 2.07 -6.68
N GLY A 74 1.88 1.17 -6.70
CA GLY A 74 2.04 -0.22 -7.17
C GLY A 74 1.46 -0.51 -8.55
N TRP A 75 1.04 0.52 -9.31
CA TRP A 75 0.43 0.43 -10.63
C TRP A 75 0.95 1.53 -11.56
#